data_AF-A0A2E2VU97-F1
#
_entry.id   AF-A0A2E2VU97-F1
#
_cell.length_a   1.000
_cell.length_b   1.000
_cell.length_c   1.000
_cell.angle_alpha   90.00
_cell.angle_beta   90.00
_cell.angle_gamma   90.00
#
_symmetry.space_group_name_H-M   'P 1'
#
loop_
_entity.id
_entity.type
_entity.pdbx_description
1 polymer ?
#
loop_
_entity_poly.entity_id
_entity_poly.type
_entity_poly.pdbx_seq_one_letter_code
_entity_poly.pdbx_strand_id
1 'polypeptide(L)'
;MLYFEFSAVAVILSAIALIAIAIRVPSHDRKWSSDQELLPSVSSYGEYVTVHNVRQARYRGVDDYDVTHSHWTFSCSDVKKVWLGIEPFSKWSIFGLRPAHVFLSFQLENGTYIVVSPEIRKKEGDMFSPWKGLVRGYEIMYVVADEEDAVKLRTNHRKDTVRLYPLILSADKVQELFKNMSEKINAIHASAAFFNTALHSCTTSIVRHMRNVGIQLPQLHLLYLLPSTVDSIFYAHGLIDTKLDLQAARDYFLVTDRAQRCSDASDFSRCIRTT
;
A
#
# COMPACT_ATOMS: atom_id res chain seq x y z
N MET A 1 23.60 43.51 -15.03
CA MET A 1 24.73 42.60 -14.75
C MET A 1 24.41 41.65 -13.59
N LEU A 2 24.06 42.16 -12.40
CA LEU A 2 23.69 41.33 -11.23
C LEU A 2 22.60 40.27 -11.49
N TYR A 3 21.50 40.59 -12.20
CA TYR A 3 20.43 39.62 -12.51
C TYR A 3 20.89 38.41 -13.36
N PHE A 4 21.87 38.60 -14.25
CA PHE A 4 22.41 37.52 -15.08
C PHE A 4 23.29 36.57 -14.26
N GLU A 5 24.08 37.09 -13.32
CA GLU A 5 24.93 36.27 -12.45
C GLU A 5 24.11 35.42 -11.46
N PHE A 6 23.04 35.97 -10.89
CA PHE A 6 22.10 35.20 -10.07
C PHE A 6 21.44 34.07 -10.86
N SER A 7 21.12 34.29 -12.14
CA SER A 7 20.51 33.27 -13.00
C SER A 7 21.48 32.12 -13.35
N ALA A 8 22.77 32.43 -13.57
CA ALA A 8 23.78 31.41 -13.85
C ALA A 8 24.07 30.53 -12.63
N VAL A 9 24.19 31.14 -11.44
CA VAL A 9 24.37 30.40 -10.18
C VAL A 9 23.18 29.48 -9.91
N ALA A 10 21.94 29.96 -10.09
CA ALA A 10 20.75 29.14 -9.90
C ALA A 10 20.69 27.95 -10.86
N VAL A 11 21.08 28.13 -12.13
CA VAL A 11 21.15 27.05 -13.13
C VAL A 11 22.20 26.02 -12.75
N ILE A 12 23.40 26.45 -12.34
CA ILE A 12 24.47 25.55 -11.92
C ILE A 12 24.05 24.74 -10.68
N LEU A 13 23.48 25.39 -9.66
CA LEU A 13 22.99 24.70 -8.47
C LEU A 13 21.88 23.70 -8.79
N SER A 14 20.97 24.06 -9.71
CA SER A 14 19.92 23.16 -10.18
C SER A 14 20.51 21.96 -10.93
N ALA A 15 21.51 22.17 -11.79
CA ALA A 15 22.19 21.09 -12.51
C ALA A 15 22.94 20.15 -11.55
N ILE A 16 23.66 20.70 -10.56
CA ILE A 16 24.33 19.91 -9.51
C ILE A 16 23.30 19.09 -8.73
N ALA A 17 22.18 19.69 -8.32
CA ALA A 17 21.12 18.98 -7.60
C ALA A 17 20.51 17.84 -8.44
N LEU A 18 20.26 18.07 -9.73
CA LEU A 18 19.74 17.05 -10.65
C LEU A 18 20.74 15.92 -10.86
N ILE A 19 22.02 16.22 -11.03
CA ILE A 19 23.09 15.22 -11.12
C ILE A 19 23.15 14.41 -9.82
N ALA A 20 23.14 15.08 -8.67
CA ALA A 20 23.18 14.43 -7.36
C ALA A 20 21.99 13.48 -7.14
N ILE A 21 20.80 13.82 -7.65
CA ILE A 21 19.63 12.93 -7.64
C ILE A 21 19.80 11.77 -8.63
N ALA A 22 20.33 12.05 -9.83
CA ALA A 22 20.48 11.09 -10.90
C ALA A 22 21.45 9.96 -10.55
N ILE A 23 22.54 10.27 -9.84
CA ILE A 23 23.58 9.30 -9.45
C ILE A 23 23.25 8.46 -8.21
N ARG A 24 22.11 8.70 -7.54
CA ARG A 24 21.71 7.87 -6.39
C ARG A 24 21.42 6.44 -6.85
N VAL A 25 21.88 5.48 -6.07
CA VAL A 25 21.62 4.04 -6.27
C VAL A 25 20.74 3.54 -5.11
N PRO A 26 19.63 2.82 -5.40
CA PRO A 26 18.81 2.23 -4.36
C PRO A 26 19.60 1.10 -3.69
N SER A 27 19.39 0.88 -2.39
CA SER A 27 20.11 -0.17 -1.65
C SER A 27 19.18 -0.87 -0.68
N HIS A 28 19.44 -2.14 -0.41
CA HIS A 28 18.86 -2.85 0.74
C HIS A 28 19.70 -2.71 2.01
N ASP A 29 20.94 -2.24 1.89
CA ASP A 29 21.86 -2.03 3.00
C ASP A 29 21.74 -0.60 3.52
N ARG A 30 20.79 -0.40 4.44
CA ARG A 30 20.53 0.84 5.17
C ARG A 30 20.03 0.47 6.57
N LYS A 31 20.08 1.43 7.50
CA LYS A 31 19.36 1.33 8.77
C LYS A 31 17.87 1.56 8.54
N TRP A 32 17.11 0.49 8.36
CA TRP A 32 15.66 0.54 8.18
C TRP A 32 14.94 0.70 9.52
N SER A 33 13.72 1.22 9.50
CA SER A 33 12.86 1.14 10.68
C SER A 33 12.54 -0.32 11.00
N SER A 34 12.34 -0.64 12.28
CA SER A 34 12.13 -2.01 12.75
C SER A 34 10.91 -2.69 12.08
N ASP A 35 9.87 -1.93 11.75
CA ASP A 35 8.68 -2.43 11.03
C ASP A 35 8.92 -2.76 9.55
N GLN A 36 10.11 -2.48 9.01
CA GLN A 36 10.44 -2.62 7.59
C GLN A 36 11.86 -3.19 7.35
N GLU A 37 12.46 -3.77 8.39
CA GLU A 37 13.80 -4.34 8.37
C GLU A 37 13.88 -5.55 7.43
N LEU A 38 12.92 -6.47 7.53
CA LEU A 38 12.85 -7.65 6.67
C LEU A 38 12.02 -7.38 5.41
N LEU A 39 12.52 -7.83 4.27
CA LEU A 39 11.77 -7.82 3.02
C LEU A 39 10.99 -9.13 2.88
N PRO A 40 9.73 -9.07 2.43
CA PRO A 40 9.03 -10.27 2.04
C PRO A 40 9.55 -10.80 0.71
N SER A 41 9.37 -12.10 0.53
CA SER A 41 9.57 -12.81 -0.73
C SER A 41 8.50 -13.87 -0.87
N VAL A 42 8.29 -14.35 -2.09
CA VAL A 42 7.26 -15.34 -2.40
C VAL A 42 7.90 -16.46 -3.20
N SER A 43 7.86 -17.68 -2.68
CA SER A 43 8.27 -18.87 -3.41
C SER A 43 7.06 -19.70 -3.82
N SER A 44 7.17 -20.44 -4.91
CA SER A 44 6.10 -21.31 -5.41
C SER A 44 6.62 -22.70 -5.70
N TYR A 45 5.90 -23.72 -5.26
CA TYR A 45 6.17 -25.12 -5.55
C TYR A 45 4.87 -25.82 -5.95
N GLY A 46 4.73 -26.13 -7.24
CA GLY A 46 3.46 -26.62 -7.79
C GLY A 46 2.35 -25.59 -7.63
N GLU A 47 1.24 -25.99 -7.01
CA GLU A 47 0.10 -25.12 -6.71
C GLU A 47 0.27 -24.31 -5.41
N TYR A 48 1.24 -24.68 -4.57
CA TYR A 48 1.48 -24.03 -3.28
C TYR A 48 2.38 -22.82 -3.43
N VAL A 49 2.02 -21.77 -2.71
CA VAL A 49 2.78 -20.54 -2.57
C VAL A 49 3.18 -20.39 -1.12
N THR A 50 4.44 -20.05 -0.87
CA THR A 50 4.93 -19.65 0.45
C THR A 50 5.30 -18.18 0.42
N VAL A 51 4.59 -17.37 1.19
CA VAL A 51 4.94 -15.98 1.45
C VAL A 51 5.88 -15.96 2.65
N HIS A 52 7.10 -15.50 2.45
CA HIS A 52 8.10 -15.36 3.49
C HIS A 52 8.06 -13.97 4.10
N ASN A 53 8.34 -13.91 5.41
CA ASN A 53 8.37 -12.68 6.19
C ASN A 53 7.03 -11.91 6.14
N VAL A 54 5.92 -12.62 6.36
CA VAL A 54 4.62 -11.99 6.62
C VAL A 54 4.71 -11.27 7.95
N ARG A 55 4.58 -9.95 7.92
CA ARG A 55 4.71 -9.08 9.09
C ARG A 55 3.47 -9.17 9.97
N GLN A 56 3.71 -9.23 11.27
CA GLN A 56 2.69 -9.31 12.30
C GLN A 56 3.05 -8.33 13.41
N ALA A 57 2.93 -7.03 13.11
CA ALA A 57 3.14 -5.99 14.10
C ALA A 57 1.98 -5.96 15.10
N ARG A 58 2.30 -5.82 16.39
CA ARG A 58 1.34 -5.70 17.48
C ARG A 58 1.61 -4.42 18.25
N TYR A 59 0.64 -3.52 18.20
CA TYR A 59 0.79 -2.13 18.59
C TYR A 59 0.24 -1.89 19.99
N ARG A 60 1.00 -1.15 20.78
CA ARG A 60 0.56 -0.50 22.03
C ARG A 60 0.37 1.00 21.82
N GLY A 61 1.07 1.57 20.84
CA GLY A 61 0.94 2.94 20.37
C GLY A 61 1.31 3.04 18.89
N VAL A 62 1.32 4.27 18.35
CA VAL A 62 1.71 4.51 16.95
C VAL A 62 3.16 4.13 16.70
N ASP A 63 4.04 4.45 17.66
CA ASP A 63 5.48 4.21 17.61
C ASP A 63 5.98 3.19 18.66
N ASP A 64 5.05 2.52 19.35
CA ASP A 64 5.34 1.46 20.32
C ASP A 64 4.66 0.16 19.88
N TYR A 65 5.46 -0.79 19.42
CA TYR A 65 5.00 -2.04 18.84
C TYR A 65 6.08 -3.12 18.87
N ASP A 66 5.65 -4.38 18.88
CA ASP A 66 6.52 -5.51 18.61
C ASP A 66 6.26 -6.02 17.19
N VAL A 67 7.32 -6.42 16.49
CA VAL A 67 7.23 -6.94 15.13
C VAL A 67 7.73 -8.37 15.11
N THR A 68 6.85 -9.31 14.76
CA THR A 68 7.24 -10.68 14.41
C THR A 68 6.99 -10.93 12.94
N HIS A 69 7.66 -11.94 12.40
CA HIS A 69 7.49 -12.38 11.02
C HIS A 69 7.28 -13.88 10.99
N SER A 70 6.40 -14.34 10.10
CA SER A 70 6.16 -15.76 9.85
C SER A 70 6.16 -16.09 8.36
N HIS A 71 6.17 -17.38 8.04
CA HIS A 71 6.06 -17.89 6.67
C HIS A 71 4.69 -18.54 6.51
N TRP A 72 3.93 -18.12 5.50
CA TRP A 72 2.57 -18.63 5.26
C TRP A 72 2.54 -19.41 3.96
N THR A 73 2.16 -20.68 4.04
CA THR A 73 2.03 -21.57 2.89
C THR A 73 0.57 -21.92 2.67
N PHE A 74 0.08 -21.74 1.45
CA PHE A 74 -1.31 -22.02 1.04
C PHE A 74 -1.36 -22.33 -0.46
N SER A 75 -2.46 -22.92 -0.94
CA SER A 75 -2.63 -23.08 -2.38
C SER A 75 -2.97 -21.74 -3.01
N CYS A 76 -2.41 -21.45 -4.19
CA CYS A 76 -2.79 -20.24 -4.93
C CYS A 76 -4.30 -20.20 -5.20
N SER A 77 -4.93 -21.37 -5.40
CA SER A 77 -6.38 -21.48 -5.61
C SER A 77 -7.20 -21.11 -4.37
N ASP A 78 -6.59 -21.05 -3.18
CA ASP A 78 -7.23 -20.62 -1.93
C ASP A 78 -7.42 -19.11 -1.89
N VAL A 79 -6.75 -18.32 -2.74
CA VAL A 79 -6.94 -16.86 -2.81
C VAL A 79 -8.27 -16.57 -3.54
N LYS A 80 -9.34 -16.27 -2.78
CA LYS A 80 -10.70 -16.20 -3.33
C LYS A 80 -11.21 -14.79 -3.58
N LYS A 81 -10.88 -13.83 -2.72
CA LYS A 81 -11.40 -12.46 -2.80
C LYS A 81 -10.29 -11.46 -2.52
N VAL A 82 -10.51 -10.22 -2.92
CA VAL A 82 -9.62 -9.11 -2.60
C VAL A 82 -10.45 -7.90 -2.19
N TRP A 83 -9.95 -7.18 -1.19
CA TRP A 83 -10.54 -5.96 -0.67
C TRP A 83 -9.60 -4.79 -0.92
N LEU A 84 -10.14 -3.67 -1.39
CA LEU A 84 -9.41 -2.41 -1.52
C LEU A 84 -9.51 -1.64 -0.20
N GLY A 85 -8.36 -1.43 0.44
CA GLY A 85 -8.23 -0.59 1.63
C GLY A 85 -7.85 0.85 1.27
N ILE A 86 -8.56 1.82 1.84
CA ILE A 86 -8.25 3.26 1.70
C ILE A 86 -8.25 3.92 3.08
N GLU A 87 -7.14 4.55 3.42
CA GLU A 87 -6.87 5.26 4.68
C GLU A 87 -6.46 6.72 4.38
N PRO A 88 -7.37 7.69 4.40
CA PRO A 88 -7.01 9.11 4.38
C PRO A 88 -6.31 9.50 5.69
N PHE A 89 -5.02 9.85 5.63
CA PHE A 89 -4.19 10.08 6.83
C PHE A 89 -3.83 11.56 7.07
N SER A 90 -4.16 12.47 6.15
CA SER A 90 -3.85 13.90 6.32
C SER A 90 -5.11 14.75 6.34
N LYS A 91 -5.17 15.74 7.24
CA LYS A 91 -6.25 16.74 7.32
C LYS A 91 -6.15 17.83 6.25
N TRP A 92 -4.97 18.02 5.66
CA TRP A 92 -4.79 18.98 4.58
C TRP A 92 -5.32 18.43 3.25
N SER A 93 -5.84 19.34 2.43
CA SER A 93 -6.28 19.06 1.06
C SER A 93 -5.68 20.06 0.08
N ILE A 94 -5.38 19.61 -1.15
CA ILE A 94 -5.14 20.49 -2.30
C ILE A 94 -6.32 20.31 -3.26
N PHE A 95 -7.00 21.40 -3.62
CA PHE A 95 -8.16 21.37 -4.52
C PHE A 95 -9.25 20.37 -4.07
N GLY A 96 -9.44 20.20 -2.76
CA GLY A 96 -10.39 19.24 -2.18
C GLY A 96 -9.92 17.78 -2.16
N LEU A 97 -8.74 17.47 -2.71
CA LEU A 97 -8.16 16.14 -2.70
C LEU A 97 -7.18 15.98 -1.54
N ARG A 98 -7.20 14.82 -0.87
CA ARG A 98 -6.36 14.54 0.30
C ARG A 98 -5.43 13.35 0.04
N PRO A 99 -4.24 13.33 0.64
CA PRO A 99 -3.42 12.14 0.71
C PRO A 99 -4.17 11.01 1.39
N ALA A 100 -4.05 9.82 0.84
CA ALA A 100 -4.48 8.59 1.48
C ALA A 100 -3.48 7.49 1.17
N HIS A 101 -3.51 6.47 1.99
CA HIS A 101 -2.78 5.25 1.78
C HIS A 101 -3.75 4.19 1.24
N VAL A 102 -3.30 3.40 0.27
CA VAL A 102 -4.11 2.41 -0.43
C VAL A 102 -3.40 1.07 -0.42
N PHE A 103 -4.11 0.01 -0.05
CA PHE A 103 -3.56 -1.36 0.02
C PHE A 103 -4.60 -2.37 -0.45
N LEU A 104 -4.17 -3.61 -0.70
CA LEU A 104 -5.08 -4.71 -1.00
C LEU A 104 -5.02 -5.75 0.12
N SER A 105 -6.18 -6.28 0.51
CA SER A 105 -6.32 -7.39 1.47
C SER A 105 -6.91 -8.60 0.75
N PHE A 106 -6.08 -9.61 0.52
CA PHE A 106 -6.46 -10.86 -0.14
C PHE A 106 -7.02 -11.84 0.87
N GLN A 107 -8.24 -12.32 0.62
CA GLN A 107 -8.91 -13.30 1.47
C GLN A 107 -8.64 -14.71 0.96
N LEU A 108 -8.11 -15.55 1.85
CA LEU A 108 -7.98 -16.98 1.65
C LEU A 108 -9.29 -17.72 1.96
N GLU A 109 -9.44 -18.93 1.43
CA GLU A 109 -10.63 -19.78 1.61
C GLU A 109 -10.94 -20.07 3.08
N ASN A 110 -9.91 -20.26 3.91
CA ASN A 110 -10.05 -20.50 5.35
C ASN A 110 -10.43 -19.25 6.17
N GLY A 111 -10.56 -18.08 5.53
CA GLY A 111 -10.89 -16.82 6.19
C GLY A 111 -9.68 -16.03 6.70
N THR A 112 -8.45 -16.46 6.43
CA THR A 112 -7.25 -15.65 6.65
C THR A 112 -7.16 -14.52 5.62
N TYR A 113 -6.60 -13.38 6.02
CA TYR A 113 -6.41 -12.22 5.15
C TYR A 113 -4.94 -11.82 5.07
N ILE A 114 -4.43 -11.70 3.85
CA ILE A 114 -3.06 -11.27 3.54
C ILE A 114 -3.14 -9.87 2.96
N VAL A 115 -2.59 -8.90 3.68
CA VAL A 115 -2.48 -7.52 3.18
C VAL A 115 -1.20 -7.36 2.40
N VAL A 116 -1.28 -6.81 1.19
CA VAL A 116 -0.14 -6.40 0.38
C VAL A 116 -0.23 -4.89 0.15
N SER A 117 0.78 -4.18 0.62
CA SER A 117 0.83 -2.72 0.64
C SER A 117 2.15 -2.22 0.03
N PRO A 118 2.13 -1.57 -1.14
CA PRO A 118 3.30 -0.87 -1.66
C PRO A 118 3.58 0.37 -0.80
N GLU A 119 4.73 0.42 -0.16
CA GLU A 119 5.10 1.45 0.80
C GLU A 119 6.49 2.03 0.51
N ILE A 120 6.74 3.24 1.01
CA ILE A 120 8.12 3.68 1.17
C ILE A 120 8.82 2.75 2.17
N ARG A 121 10.07 2.40 1.88
CA ARG A 121 10.94 1.76 2.85
C ARG A 121 11.64 2.85 3.67
N LYS A 122 11.18 3.05 4.90
CA LYS A 122 11.61 4.07 5.85
C LYS A 122 12.95 3.69 6.46
N LYS A 123 13.87 4.65 6.50
CA LYS A 123 15.07 4.54 7.34
C LYS A 123 14.72 4.89 8.78
N GLU A 124 15.54 4.46 9.71
CA GLU A 124 15.40 4.84 11.12
C GLU A 124 15.36 6.38 11.24
N GLY A 125 14.35 6.91 11.94
CA GLY A 125 14.11 8.35 12.07
C GLY A 125 13.46 9.06 10.88
N ASP A 126 13.15 8.34 9.78
CA ASP A 126 12.46 8.96 8.65
C ASP A 126 10.99 9.26 8.98
N MET A 127 10.60 10.52 8.79
CA MET A 127 9.20 10.91 8.61
C MET A 127 8.84 10.92 7.12
N PHE A 128 7.62 10.51 6.78
CA PHE A 128 7.16 10.53 5.38
C PHE A 128 7.06 11.96 4.84
N SER A 129 7.63 12.19 3.66
CA SER A 129 7.51 13.44 2.90
C SER A 129 7.25 13.15 1.42
N PRO A 130 6.11 13.57 0.84
CA PRO A 130 5.82 13.39 -0.58
C PRO A 130 6.90 13.97 -1.50
N TRP A 131 7.46 15.12 -1.13
CA TRP A 131 8.53 15.80 -1.86
C TRP A 131 9.82 14.97 -1.88
N LYS A 132 10.20 14.38 -0.74
CA LYS A 132 11.34 13.45 -0.67
C LYS A 132 11.10 12.21 -1.55
N GLY A 133 9.86 11.75 -1.65
CA GLY A 133 9.45 10.66 -2.55
C GLY A 133 9.47 11.01 -4.05
N LEU A 134 9.46 12.29 -4.45
CA LEU A 134 9.61 12.69 -5.85
C LEU A 134 11.08 12.69 -6.31
N VAL A 135 12.01 12.90 -5.40
CA VAL A 135 13.46 13.08 -5.69
C VAL A 135 14.31 11.86 -5.31
N ARG A 136 13.77 10.64 -5.46
CA ARG A 136 14.47 9.38 -5.11
C ARG A 136 15.01 9.40 -3.68
N GLY A 137 14.22 9.93 -2.75
CA GLY A 137 14.59 10.01 -1.34
C GLY A 137 14.26 8.77 -0.53
N TYR A 138 13.46 7.86 -1.09
CA TYR A 138 13.07 6.59 -0.49
C TYR A 138 13.23 5.45 -1.47
N GLU A 139 13.58 4.28 -0.94
CA GLU A 139 13.41 2.99 -1.56
C GLU A 139 11.96 2.53 -1.43
N ILE A 140 11.49 1.63 -2.31
CA ILE A 140 10.16 1.02 -2.22
C ILE A 140 10.26 -0.37 -1.59
N MET A 141 9.26 -0.74 -0.81
CA MET A 141 8.99 -2.13 -0.44
C MET A 141 7.51 -2.44 -0.60
N TYR A 142 7.18 -3.72 -0.65
CA TYR A 142 5.80 -4.17 -0.53
C TYR A 142 5.71 -4.82 0.84
N VAL A 143 5.03 -4.18 1.79
CA VAL A 143 4.72 -4.81 3.06
C VAL A 143 3.71 -5.92 2.78
N VAL A 144 4.02 -7.13 3.23
CA VAL A 144 3.06 -8.22 3.28
C VAL A 144 2.81 -8.53 4.75
N ALA A 145 1.56 -8.42 5.19
CA ALA A 145 1.20 -8.49 6.60
C ALA A 145 -0.10 -9.24 6.83
N ASP A 146 -0.33 -9.67 8.06
CA ASP A 146 -1.69 -10.01 8.48
C ASP A 146 -2.56 -8.75 8.51
N GLU A 147 -3.88 -8.94 8.37
CA GLU A 147 -4.78 -7.79 8.32
C GLU A 147 -4.93 -7.09 9.68
N GLU A 148 -4.67 -7.79 10.77
CA GLU A 148 -4.64 -7.22 12.10
C GLU A 148 -3.56 -6.12 12.22
N ASP A 149 -2.31 -6.43 11.84
CA ASP A 149 -1.20 -5.48 11.74
C ASP A 149 -1.63 -4.27 10.89
N ALA A 150 -2.02 -4.55 9.64
CA ALA A 150 -2.26 -3.49 8.68
C ALA A 150 -3.44 -2.59 9.09
N VAL A 151 -4.54 -3.13 9.59
CA VAL A 151 -5.74 -2.33 9.83
C VAL A 151 -5.72 -1.69 11.23
N LYS A 152 -5.23 -2.37 12.28
CA LYS A 152 -5.25 -1.82 13.64
C LYS A 152 -4.34 -0.61 13.82
N LEU A 153 -3.16 -0.57 13.19
CA LEU A 153 -2.30 0.63 13.22
C LEU A 153 -3.11 1.87 12.82
N ARG A 154 -3.87 1.73 11.74
CA ARG A 154 -4.62 2.82 11.08
C ARG A 154 -5.85 3.19 11.90
N THR A 155 -6.67 2.20 12.27
CA THR A 155 -7.96 2.40 12.93
C THR A 155 -7.88 2.58 14.44
N ASN A 156 -7.05 1.81 15.14
CA ASN A 156 -7.00 1.75 16.61
C ASN A 156 -5.94 2.69 17.19
N HIS A 157 -4.78 2.85 16.53
CA HIS A 157 -3.66 3.64 17.08
C HIS A 157 -3.58 5.04 16.48
N ARG A 158 -3.62 5.19 15.15
CA ARG A 158 -3.66 6.50 14.48
C ARG A 158 -5.02 7.18 14.53
N LYS A 159 -6.09 6.38 14.71
CA LYS A 159 -7.49 6.81 14.67
C LYS A 159 -7.90 7.42 13.31
N ASP A 160 -7.28 6.93 12.24
CA ASP A 160 -7.62 7.32 10.88
C ASP A 160 -8.92 6.63 10.42
N THR A 161 -9.62 7.27 9.48
CA THR A 161 -10.76 6.65 8.82
C THR A 161 -10.24 5.60 7.84
N VAL A 162 -10.76 4.38 7.91
CA VAL A 162 -10.40 3.27 7.01
C VAL A 162 -11.65 2.70 6.40
N ARG A 163 -11.61 2.52 5.08
CA ARG A 163 -12.64 1.82 4.32
C ARG A 163 -12.05 0.57 3.70
N LEU A 164 -12.81 -0.52 3.73
CA LEU A 164 -12.47 -1.78 3.08
C LEU A 164 -13.58 -2.14 2.08
N TYR A 165 -13.30 -1.96 0.80
CA TYR A 165 -14.26 -2.24 -0.27
C TYR A 165 -14.02 -3.64 -0.85
N PRO A 166 -15.01 -4.54 -0.84
CA PRO A 166 -14.90 -5.80 -1.57
C PRO A 166 -14.85 -5.50 -3.07
N LEU A 167 -13.93 -6.14 -3.78
CA LEU A 167 -13.83 -5.99 -5.24
C LEU A 167 -14.58 -7.11 -5.98
N ILE A 168 -15.29 -6.76 -7.05
CA ILE A 168 -15.94 -7.72 -7.97
C ILE A 168 -14.89 -8.21 -8.98
N LEU A 169 -14.18 -9.27 -8.64
CA LEU A 169 -13.26 -9.97 -9.54
C LEU A 169 -13.55 -11.46 -9.51
N SER A 170 -13.37 -12.16 -10.64
CA SER A 170 -13.40 -13.63 -10.65
C SER A 170 -12.23 -14.19 -9.83
N ALA A 171 -12.37 -15.40 -9.29
CA ALA A 171 -11.31 -16.04 -8.50
C ALA A 171 -9.99 -16.09 -9.28
N ASP A 172 -10.02 -16.49 -10.56
CA ASP A 172 -8.84 -16.51 -11.43
C ASP A 172 -8.16 -15.14 -11.53
N LYS A 173 -8.95 -14.05 -11.61
CA LYS A 173 -8.40 -12.68 -11.67
C LYS A 173 -7.80 -12.23 -10.34
N VAL A 174 -8.39 -12.65 -9.22
CA VAL A 174 -7.82 -12.41 -7.89
C VAL A 174 -6.46 -13.12 -7.76
N GLN A 175 -6.36 -14.36 -8.23
CA GLN A 175 -5.15 -15.17 -8.20
C GLN A 175 -4.06 -14.61 -9.13
N GLU A 176 -4.43 -14.22 -10.36
CA GLU A 176 -3.53 -13.51 -11.28
C GLU A 176 -3.00 -12.22 -10.65
N LEU A 177 -3.86 -11.44 -9.97
CA LEU A 177 -3.46 -10.20 -9.30
C LEU A 177 -2.47 -10.48 -8.17
N PHE A 178 -2.75 -11.46 -7.32
CA PHE A 178 -1.86 -11.86 -6.23
C PHE A 178 -0.50 -12.34 -6.77
N LYS A 179 -0.50 -13.15 -7.83
CA LYS A 179 0.72 -13.61 -8.50
C LYS A 179 1.52 -12.45 -9.09
N ASN A 180 0.86 -11.51 -9.79
CA ASN A 180 1.55 -10.36 -10.38
C ASN A 180 2.17 -9.44 -9.31
N MET A 181 1.53 -9.29 -8.16
CA MET A 181 2.13 -8.59 -7.01
C MET A 181 3.29 -9.37 -6.41
N SER A 182 3.17 -10.70 -6.30
CA SER A 182 4.25 -11.59 -5.81
C SER A 182 5.51 -11.52 -6.68
N GLU A 183 5.36 -11.47 -8.01
CA GLU A 183 6.48 -11.27 -8.94
C GLU A 183 7.20 -9.94 -8.66
N LYS A 184 6.45 -8.87 -8.37
CA LYS A 184 7.02 -7.57 -8.04
C LYS A 184 7.68 -7.54 -6.66
N ILE A 185 7.10 -8.22 -5.67
CA ILE A 185 7.72 -8.44 -4.35
C ILE A 185 9.09 -9.10 -4.54
N ASN A 186 9.16 -10.18 -5.30
CA ASN A 186 10.41 -10.89 -5.58
C ASN A 186 11.43 -10.04 -6.35
N ALA A 187 10.98 -9.27 -7.34
CA ALA A 187 11.86 -8.35 -8.07
C ALA A 187 12.47 -7.29 -7.14
N ILE A 188 11.69 -6.74 -6.21
CA ILE A 188 12.18 -5.78 -5.20
C ILE A 188 13.11 -6.48 -4.21
N HIS A 189 12.80 -7.70 -3.77
CA HIS A 189 13.67 -8.47 -2.88
C HIS A 189 15.03 -8.77 -3.52
N ALA A 190 15.06 -9.10 -4.81
CA ALA A 190 16.30 -9.38 -5.54
C ALA A 190 17.10 -8.12 -5.88
N SER A 191 16.44 -6.98 -6.08
CA SER A 191 17.09 -5.73 -6.47
C SER A 191 16.31 -4.52 -5.96
N ALA A 192 16.99 -3.71 -5.15
CA ALA A 192 16.44 -2.50 -4.59
C ALA A 192 15.96 -1.56 -5.70
N ALA A 193 14.84 -0.88 -5.44
CA ALA A 193 14.27 0.11 -6.35
C ALA A 193 13.88 1.37 -5.56
N PHE A 194 13.90 2.52 -6.23
CA PHE A 194 13.38 3.75 -5.64
C PHE A 194 11.86 3.75 -5.64
N PHE A 195 11.29 4.30 -4.56
CA PHE A 195 9.92 4.78 -4.55
C PHE A 195 9.82 6.06 -5.37
N ASN A 196 8.68 6.24 -6.03
CA ASN A 196 8.36 7.48 -6.71
C ASN A 196 6.91 7.85 -6.44
N THR A 197 6.67 9.00 -5.82
CA THR A 197 5.32 9.45 -5.44
C THR A 197 4.34 9.52 -6.63
N ALA A 198 4.82 9.78 -7.84
CA ALA A 198 3.97 9.83 -9.04
C ALA A 198 3.87 8.49 -9.77
N LEU A 199 4.98 7.75 -9.88
CA LEU A 199 5.06 6.56 -10.74
C LEU A 199 4.95 5.23 -9.99
N HIS A 200 5.37 5.20 -8.72
CA HIS A 200 5.47 4.00 -7.89
C HIS A 200 4.95 4.29 -6.48
N SER A 201 3.76 4.90 -6.38
CA SER A 201 3.05 5.09 -5.13
C SER A 201 2.25 3.83 -4.77
N CYS A 202 1.64 3.82 -3.58
CA CYS A 202 0.70 2.77 -3.20
C CYS A 202 -0.42 2.59 -4.25
N THR A 203 -1.05 3.70 -4.66
CA THR A 203 -2.15 3.68 -5.63
C THR A 203 -1.71 3.38 -7.06
N THR A 204 -0.67 4.05 -7.59
CA THR A 204 -0.26 3.83 -8.98
C THR A 204 0.34 2.45 -9.20
N SER A 205 0.96 1.87 -8.15
CA SER A 205 1.42 0.48 -8.21
C SER A 205 0.26 -0.51 -8.22
N ILE A 206 -0.77 -0.32 -7.37
CA ILE A 206 -1.97 -1.17 -7.36
C ILE A 206 -2.71 -1.09 -8.70
N VAL A 207 -2.97 0.11 -9.21
CA VAL A 207 -3.63 0.31 -10.52
C VAL A 207 -2.84 -0.36 -11.65
N ARG A 208 -1.50 -0.26 -11.62
CA ARG A 208 -0.64 -0.95 -12.59
C ARG A 208 -0.79 -2.47 -12.51
N HIS A 209 -0.77 -3.06 -11.31
CA HIS A 209 -0.98 -4.50 -11.14
C HIS A 209 -2.36 -4.96 -11.65
N MET A 210 -3.41 -4.21 -11.33
CA MET A 210 -4.75 -4.50 -11.83
C MET A 210 -4.82 -4.44 -13.36
N ARG A 211 -4.19 -3.43 -13.97
CA ARG A 211 -4.09 -3.33 -15.44
C ARG A 211 -3.31 -4.47 -16.07
N ASN A 212 -2.22 -4.92 -15.45
CA ASN A 212 -1.41 -6.03 -15.94
C ASN A 212 -2.19 -7.35 -16.04
N VAL A 213 -3.21 -7.53 -15.19
CA VAL A 213 -4.10 -8.70 -15.21
C VAL A 213 -5.38 -8.45 -16.02
N GLY A 214 -5.41 -7.39 -16.83
CA GLY A 214 -6.49 -7.09 -17.78
C GLY A 214 -7.66 -6.31 -17.20
N ILE A 215 -7.57 -5.77 -15.98
CA ILE A 215 -8.61 -4.91 -15.42
C ILE A 215 -8.51 -3.52 -16.06
N GLN A 216 -9.62 -3.04 -16.61
CA GLN A 216 -9.68 -1.75 -17.28
C GLN A 216 -9.81 -0.61 -16.27
N LEU A 217 -8.71 0.11 -16.05
CA LEU A 217 -8.65 1.34 -15.25
C LEU A 217 -7.85 2.39 -16.02
N PRO A 218 -8.08 3.69 -15.85
CA PRO A 218 -7.26 4.73 -16.48
C PRO A 218 -5.77 4.56 -16.13
N GLN A 219 -4.87 4.76 -17.10
CA GLN A 219 -3.43 4.67 -16.85
C GLN A 219 -2.94 5.83 -15.98
N LEU A 220 -3.50 7.02 -16.22
CA LEU A 220 -3.20 8.25 -15.52
C LEU A 220 -4.50 8.87 -15.04
N HIS A 221 -4.53 9.30 -13.78
CA HIS A 221 -5.64 10.04 -13.20
C HIS A 221 -5.14 10.87 -12.02
N LEU A 222 -5.64 12.10 -11.85
CA LEU A 222 -5.21 13.00 -10.78
C LEU A 222 -5.43 12.38 -9.39
N LEU A 223 -6.53 11.66 -9.21
CA LEU A 223 -6.86 10.95 -7.97
C LEU A 223 -5.85 9.86 -7.60
N TYR A 224 -4.94 9.44 -8.49
CA TYR A 224 -3.88 8.51 -8.09
C TYR A 224 -2.74 9.16 -7.31
N LEU A 225 -2.63 10.50 -7.37
CA LEU A 225 -1.64 11.27 -6.61
C LEU A 225 -2.15 11.62 -5.21
N LEU A 226 -3.45 11.90 -5.09
CA LEU A 226 -4.15 12.22 -3.84
C LEU A 226 -5.38 11.30 -3.71
N PRO A 227 -5.18 10.07 -3.21
CA PRO A 227 -6.12 8.97 -3.41
C PRO A 227 -7.22 8.86 -2.36
N SER A 228 -7.50 9.92 -1.58
CA SER A 228 -8.58 9.90 -0.58
C SER A 228 -9.95 9.54 -1.15
N THR A 229 -10.16 9.79 -2.44
CA THR A 229 -11.40 9.48 -3.16
C THR A 229 -11.13 8.60 -4.38
N VAL A 230 -10.06 7.81 -4.39
CA VAL A 230 -9.77 6.90 -5.52
C VAL A 230 -10.84 5.83 -5.70
N ASP A 231 -11.59 5.53 -4.63
CA ASP A 231 -12.77 4.66 -4.65
C ASP A 231 -13.79 5.06 -5.72
N SER A 232 -13.93 6.35 -6.05
CA SER A 232 -14.84 6.80 -7.10
C SER A 232 -14.47 6.25 -8.49
N ILE A 233 -13.19 6.02 -8.76
CA ILE A 233 -12.73 5.42 -10.02
C ILE A 233 -13.12 3.94 -10.05
N PHE A 234 -12.84 3.22 -8.97
CA PHE A 234 -13.17 1.79 -8.87
C PHE A 234 -14.68 1.58 -8.94
N TYR A 235 -15.46 2.44 -8.28
CA TYR A 235 -16.92 2.44 -8.36
C TYR A 235 -17.42 2.69 -9.79
N ALA A 236 -16.92 3.72 -10.46
CA ALA A 236 -17.32 4.06 -11.83
C ALA A 236 -17.00 2.96 -12.86
N HIS A 237 -16.01 2.11 -12.57
CA HIS A 237 -15.64 0.97 -13.41
C HIS A 237 -16.31 -0.34 -12.95
N GLY A 238 -17.28 -0.27 -12.03
CA GLY A 238 -18.04 -1.44 -11.56
C GLY A 238 -17.21 -2.44 -10.76
N LEU A 239 -16.08 -2.01 -10.18
CA LEU A 239 -15.16 -2.90 -9.46
C LEU A 239 -15.50 -3.08 -7.98
N ILE A 240 -16.36 -2.25 -7.39
CA ILE A 240 -16.75 -2.37 -5.97
C ILE A 240 -18.04 -3.19 -5.87
N ASP A 241 -18.01 -4.23 -5.03
CA ASP A 241 -19.14 -5.15 -4.81
C ASP A 241 -20.21 -4.50 -3.95
N THR A 242 -21.05 -3.68 -4.59
CA THR A 242 -22.15 -2.97 -3.94
C THR A 242 -23.26 -2.61 -4.92
N LYS A 243 -24.48 -2.50 -4.37
CA LYS A 243 -25.65 -1.94 -5.06
C LYS A 243 -26.01 -0.54 -4.55
N LEU A 244 -25.28 -0.06 -3.55
CA LEU A 244 -25.47 1.27 -2.96
C LEU A 244 -24.90 2.35 -3.90
N ASP A 245 -25.41 3.57 -3.79
CA ASP A 245 -24.71 4.72 -4.34
C ASP A 245 -23.34 4.90 -3.66
N LEU A 246 -22.44 5.67 -4.28
CA LEU A 246 -21.07 5.83 -3.80
C LEU A 246 -20.99 6.37 -2.37
N GLN A 247 -21.89 7.26 -1.96
CA GLN A 247 -21.84 7.85 -0.63
C GLN A 247 -22.33 6.86 0.43
N ALA A 248 -23.45 6.18 0.18
CA ALA A 248 -23.92 5.11 1.04
C ALA A 248 -22.92 3.94 1.11
N ALA A 249 -22.23 3.61 0.01
CA ALA A 249 -21.16 2.62 0.02
C ALA A 249 -19.97 3.07 0.90
N ARG A 250 -19.55 4.34 0.83
CA ARG A 250 -18.49 4.90 1.68
C ARG A 250 -18.80 4.77 3.16
N ASP A 251 -20.06 4.95 3.54
CA ASP A 251 -20.50 4.87 4.94
C ASP A 251 -20.64 3.41 5.37
N TYR A 252 -21.18 2.55 4.51
CA TYR A 252 -21.33 1.11 4.77
C TYR A 252 -19.99 0.37 4.91
N PHE A 253 -19.02 0.69 4.06
CA PHE A 253 -17.68 0.07 4.07
C PHE A 253 -16.69 0.79 4.98
N LEU A 254 -17.14 1.77 5.78
CA LEU A 254 -16.33 2.33 6.86
C LEU A 254 -16.14 1.28 7.95
N VAL A 255 -14.88 0.90 8.22
CA VAL A 255 -14.56 -0.17 9.20
C VAL A 255 -13.96 0.37 10.49
N THR A 256 -13.62 1.65 10.58
CA THR A 256 -12.91 2.22 11.76
C THR A 256 -13.60 1.92 13.08
N ASP A 257 -14.89 2.24 13.23
CA ASP A 257 -15.60 2.04 14.50
C ASP A 257 -15.82 0.55 14.82
N ARG A 258 -15.92 -0.29 13.79
CA ARG A 258 -15.97 -1.75 13.94
C ARG A 258 -14.62 -2.30 14.40
N ALA A 259 -13.52 -1.90 13.76
CA ALA A 259 -12.16 -2.29 14.13
C ALA A 259 -11.80 -1.91 15.57
N GLN A 260 -12.26 -0.73 16.02
CA GLN A 260 -12.09 -0.30 17.41
C GLN A 260 -12.86 -1.18 18.40
N ARG A 261 -14.11 -1.55 18.08
CA ARG A 261 -14.90 -2.49 18.91
C ARG A 261 -14.38 -3.93 18.88
N CYS A 262 -13.80 -4.34 17.76
CA CYS A 262 -13.25 -5.68 17.54
C CYS A 262 -11.79 -5.80 17.99
N SER A 263 -11.22 -4.82 18.74
CA SER A 263 -9.79 -4.77 19.03
C SER A 263 -9.24 -6.03 19.68
N ASP A 264 -10.05 -6.70 20.51
CA ASP A 264 -9.64 -7.87 21.28
C ASP A 264 -10.25 -9.17 20.72
N ALA A 265 -10.91 -9.08 19.55
CA ALA A 265 -11.51 -10.24 18.90
C ALA A 265 -10.41 -11.18 18.36
N SER A 266 -10.52 -12.47 18.66
CA SER A 266 -9.63 -13.51 18.14
C SER A 266 -9.71 -13.67 16.62
N ASP A 267 -10.86 -13.31 16.02
CA ASP A 267 -11.06 -13.22 14.56
C ASP A 267 -11.37 -11.77 14.15
N PHE A 268 -10.37 -10.91 14.33
CA PHE A 268 -10.45 -9.48 14.03
C PHE A 268 -10.96 -9.21 12.59
N SER A 269 -10.39 -9.90 11.61
CA SER A 269 -10.72 -9.72 10.19
C SER A 269 -12.16 -10.03 9.85
N ARG A 270 -12.75 -11.08 10.44
CA ARG A 270 -14.17 -11.36 10.26
C ARG A 270 -15.03 -10.34 11.00
N CYS A 271 -14.65 -9.99 12.23
CA CYS A 271 -15.38 -9.06 13.07
C CYS A 271 -15.55 -7.67 12.43
N ILE A 272 -14.52 -7.16 11.73
CA ILE A 272 -14.63 -5.84 11.05
C ILE A 272 -15.54 -5.85 9.82
N ARG A 273 -15.96 -7.03 9.34
CA ARG A 273 -16.84 -7.20 8.19
C ARG A 273 -18.27 -7.57 8.56
N THR A 274 -18.50 -8.03 9.78
CA THR A 274 -19.86 -8.26 10.31
C THR A 274 -20.52 -6.93 10.62
N THR A 275 -21.74 -6.74 10.09
CA THR A 275 -22.61 -5.58 10.35
C THR A 275 -23.44 -5.81 11.59
#